data_AF-A0A7R8ASA1-F1
#
_entry.id   AF-A0A7R8ASA1-F1
#
_cell.length_a   1.000
_cell.length_b   1.000
_cell.length_c   1.000
_cell.angle_alpha   90.00
_cell.angle_beta   90.00
_cell.angle_gamma   90.00
#
_symmetry.space_group_name_H-M   'P 1'
#
loop_
_entity.id
_entity.type
_entity.pdbx_description
1 polymer ?
#
loop_
_entity_poly.entity_id
_entity_poly.type
_entity_poly.pdbx_seq_one_letter_code
_entity_poly.pdbx_strand_id
1 'polypeptide(L)'
;MHPETNPGRYVSLGVAENTLMHEEIIEHMTKNLLVASGVGQAIELSGFCLLDKDDGVLLARPHYGNFPIDLGYRVGAKIIGVSFGETDPFVPETVGIDEKALADAQRPGIRVKAFLLCNPQNPLGRSYTREVLEAYKASVGISQLLR
;
A
#
# COMPACT_ATOMS: atom_id res chain seq x y z
N MET A 1 0.64 -19.13 13.90
CA MET A 1 1.02 -19.77 12.62
C MET A 1 2.17 -20.71 12.89
N HIS A 2 1.99 -22.01 12.64
CA HIS A 2 3.00 -23.02 12.96
C HIS A 2 4.06 -23.07 11.84
N PRO A 3 5.37 -22.90 12.15
CA PRO A 3 6.43 -22.84 11.14
C PRO A 3 6.56 -24.10 10.29
N GLU A 4 6.24 -25.28 10.86
CA GLU A 4 6.48 -26.56 10.20
C GLU A 4 5.29 -27.01 9.32
N THR A 5 4.07 -26.53 9.61
CA THR A 5 2.85 -27.01 8.94
C THR A 5 2.22 -25.96 8.03
N ASN A 6 2.68 -24.70 8.07
CA ASN A 6 2.30 -23.67 7.10
C ASN A 6 3.50 -22.78 6.70
N PRO A 7 4.46 -23.32 5.94
CA PRO A 7 5.68 -22.61 5.54
C PRO A 7 5.40 -21.41 4.61
N GLY A 8 4.26 -21.41 3.90
CA GLY A 8 3.86 -20.32 3.01
C GLY A 8 3.21 -19.11 3.69
N ARG A 9 2.87 -19.21 4.99
CA ARG A 9 2.12 -18.19 5.76
C ARG A 9 0.78 -17.77 5.15
N TYR A 10 0.18 -18.60 4.29
CA TYR A 10 -1.15 -18.34 3.74
C TYR A 10 -2.20 -19.06 4.57
N VAL A 11 -3.29 -18.37 4.93
CA VAL A 11 -4.48 -18.98 5.53
C VAL A 11 -5.62 -18.80 4.54
N SER A 12 -6.18 -19.91 4.05
CA SER A 12 -7.42 -19.87 3.28
C SER A 12 -8.57 -19.68 4.26
N LEU A 13 -9.19 -18.50 4.25
CA LEU A 13 -10.32 -18.17 5.10
C LEU A 13 -11.62 -18.49 4.35
N GLY A 14 -12.14 -19.70 4.53
CA GLY A 14 -13.53 -20.01 4.19
C GLY A 14 -14.44 -19.44 5.27
N VAL A 15 -15.30 -18.48 4.92
CA VAL A 15 -16.26 -17.87 5.87
C VAL A 15 -17.43 -18.82 6.21
N ALA A 16 -17.48 -20.00 5.60
CA ALA A 16 -18.45 -21.04 5.92
C ALA A 16 -17.87 -22.06 6.93
N GLU A 17 -18.43 -22.05 8.13
CA GLU A 17 -18.48 -23.13 9.13
C GLU A 17 -17.15 -23.81 9.50
N ASN A 18 -16.23 -23.06 10.12
CA ASN A 18 -15.08 -23.65 10.81
C ASN A 18 -15.20 -23.49 12.33
N THR A 19 -16.11 -24.28 12.93
CA THR A 19 -16.45 -24.22 14.37
C THR A 19 -15.26 -24.50 15.28
N LEU A 20 -14.26 -25.25 14.80
CA LEU A 20 -13.05 -25.63 15.56
C LEU A 20 -12.02 -24.51 15.71
N MET A 21 -12.10 -23.44 14.90
CA MET A 21 -11.21 -22.27 14.97
C MET A 21 -11.98 -20.98 15.29
N HIS A 22 -13.24 -21.11 15.71
CA HIS A 22 -14.15 -19.98 15.85
C HIS A 22 -13.67 -18.97 16.88
N GLU A 23 -13.16 -19.43 18.04
CA GLU A 23 -12.66 -18.54 19.09
C GLU A 23 -11.38 -17.83 18.66
N GLU A 24 -10.41 -18.53 18.07
CA GLU A 24 -9.16 -17.93 17.61
C GLU A 24 -9.36 -16.98 16.43
N ILE A 25 -10.29 -17.29 15.52
CA ILE A 25 -10.64 -16.42 14.40
C ILE A 25 -11.36 -15.17 14.91
N ILE A 26 -12.31 -15.29 15.85
CA ILE A 26 -12.96 -14.12 16.47
C ILE A 26 -11.93 -13.28 17.22
N GLU A 27 -11.07 -13.88 18.03
CA GLU A 27 -10.05 -13.14 18.77
C GLU A 27 -9.11 -12.41 17.82
N HIS A 28 -8.66 -13.06 16.74
CA HIS A 28 -7.78 -12.42 15.76
C HIS A 28 -8.49 -11.30 14.98
N MET A 29 -9.73 -11.52 14.55
CA MET A 29 -10.53 -10.51 13.84
C MET A 29 -10.86 -9.33 14.75
N THR A 30 -11.33 -9.55 15.97
CA THR A 30 -11.67 -8.47 16.90
C THR A 30 -10.46 -7.63 17.30
N LYS A 31 -9.25 -8.22 17.31
CA LYS A 31 -8.01 -7.51 17.61
C LYS A 31 -7.40 -6.76 16.43
N ASN A 32 -7.55 -7.26 15.20
CA ASN A 32 -6.77 -6.78 14.04
C ASN A 32 -7.61 -6.33 12.85
N LEU A 33 -8.93 -6.53 12.88
CA LEU A 33 -9.83 -6.20 11.78
C LEU A 33 -10.68 -4.98 12.13
N LEU A 34 -10.56 -3.94 11.32
CA LEU A 34 -11.45 -2.78 11.36
C LEU A 34 -12.43 -2.88 10.19
N VAL A 35 -13.71 -2.66 10.50
CA VAL A 35 -14.76 -2.58 9.48
C VAL A 35 -14.96 -1.11 9.11
N ALA A 36 -14.86 -0.82 7.81
CA ALA A 36 -15.15 0.49 7.24
C ALA A 36 -16.26 0.37 6.19
N SER A 37 -16.95 1.48 5.89
CA SER A 37 -17.95 1.60 4.83
C SER A 37 -17.29 1.65 3.45
N GLY A 38 -16.66 0.53 3.08
CA GLY A 38 -15.94 0.37 1.82
C GLY A 38 -14.48 0.84 1.87
N VAL A 39 -13.78 0.59 0.75
CA VAL A 39 -12.32 0.78 0.66
C VAL A 39 -11.91 2.26 0.69
N GLY A 40 -12.71 3.17 0.14
CA GLY A 40 -12.40 4.61 0.17
C GLY A 40 -12.31 5.13 1.61
N GLN A 41 -13.26 4.76 2.48
CA GLN A 41 -13.21 5.11 3.90
C GLN A 41 -12.04 4.41 4.62
N ALA A 42 -11.73 3.15 4.27
CA ALA A 42 -10.58 2.46 4.85
C ALA A 42 -9.25 3.15 4.50
N ILE A 43 -9.10 3.63 3.26
CA ILE A 43 -7.93 4.41 2.82
C ILE A 43 -7.87 5.74 3.56
N GLU A 44 -8.98 6.46 3.66
CA GLU A 44 -9.05 7.75 4.37
C GLU A 44 -8.69 7.60 5.86
N LEU A 45 -9.25 6.59 6.54
CA LEU A 45 -8.93 6.28 7.94
C LEU A 45 -7.46 5.91 8.12
N SER A 46 -6.89 5.13 7.20
CA SER A 46 -5.45 4.83 7.20
C SER A 46 -4.62 6.10 7.05
N GLY A 47 -5.05 7.01 6.17
CA GLY A 47 -4.45 8.33 6.01
C GLY A 47 -4.44 9.12 7.31
N PHE A 48 -5.58 9.24 8.00
CA PHE A 48 -5.67 9.94 9.28
C PHE A 48 -4.79 9.34 10.38
N CYS A 49 -4.56 8.03 10.37
CA CYS A 49 -3.69 7.37 11.35
C CYS A 49 -2.20 7.51 11.04
N LEU A 50 -1.84 7.61 9.76
CA LEU A 50 -0.45 7.48 9.30
C LEU A 50 0.18 8.80 8.86
N LEU A 51 -0.63 9.80 8.50
CA LEU A 51 -0.19 11.02 7.83
C LEU A 51 -0.65 12.26 8.62
N ASP A 52 0.24 13.24 8.69
CA ASP A 52 -0.10 14.60 9.07
C ASP A 52 -0.52 15.40 7.82
N LYS A 53 -1.21 16.53 8.03
CA LYS A 53 -1.49 17.48 6.95
C LYS A 53 -0.17 17.86 6.26
N ASP A 54 -0.20 17.92 4.92
CA ASP A 54 0.93 18.25 4.05
C ASP A 54 2.06 17.19 3.96
N ASP A 55 1.95 16.05 4.66
CA ASP A 55 2.82 14.89 4.40
C ASP A 55 2.61 14.37 2.95
N GLY A 56 3.68 13.85 2.36
CA GLY A 56 3.69 13.35 0.99
C GLY A 56 3.31 11.87 0.88
N VAL A 57 2.58 11.52 -0.19
CA VAL A 57 2.29 10.15 -0.59
C VAL A 57 2.70 9.94 -2.04
N LEU A 58 3.64 9.02 -2.28
CA LEU A 58 4.00 8.61 -3.62
C LEU A 58 2.90 7.73 -4.23
N LEU A 59 2.51 8.05 -5.46
CA LEU A 59 1.44 7.37 -6.18
C LEU A 59 1.82 7.15 -7.65
N ALA A 60 2.03 5.89 -8.01
CA ALA A 60 2.30 5.46 -9.38
C ALA A 60 1.15 5.83 -10.34
N ARG A 61 1.46 6.25 -11.57
CA ARG A 61 0.47 6.51 -12.65
C ARG A 61 0.56 5.45 -13.76
N PRO A 62 -0.56 5.10 -14.42
CA PRO A 62 -1.94 5.52 -14.09
C PRO A 62 -2.41 4.92 -12.76
N HIS A 63 -3.45 5.46 -12.14
CA HIS A 63 -4.02 4.93 -10.89
C HIS A 63 -5.54 5.10 -10.86
N TYR A 64 -6.20 4.43 -9.91
CA TYR A 64 -7.61 4.66 -9.61
C TYR A 64 -7.85 6.15 -9.31
N GLY A 65 -8.90 6.71 -9.93
CA GLY A 65 -9.14 8.15 -9.95
C GLY A 65 -9.42 8.78 -8.59
N ASN A 66 -9.95 8.04 -7.62
CA ASN A 66 -10.27 8.61 -6.31
C ASN A 66 -9.10 8.58 -5.32
N PHE A 67 -7.99 7.87 -5.57
CA PHE A 67 -6.87 7.86 -4.61
C PHE A 67 -6.39 9.27 -4.21
N PRO A 68 -6.26 10.24 -5.14
CA PRO A 68 -5.91 11.60 -4.74
C PRO A 68 -6.97 12.30 -3.90
N ILE A 69 -8.24 11.93 -4.00
CA ILE A 69 -9.33 12.47 -3.20
C ILE A 69 -9.31 11.82 -1.81
N ASP A 70 -9.21 10.49 -1.76
CA ASP A 70 -9.25 9.68 -0.54
C ASP A 70 -8.16 10.10 0.47
N LEU A 71 -6.96 10.47 -0.01
CA LEU A 71 -5.85 10.92 0.83
C LEU A 71 -5.56 12.43 0.73
N GLY A 72 -5.95 13.10 -0.34
CA GLY A 72 -5.63 14.51 -0.54
C GLY A 72 -6.67 15.48 0.02
N TYR A 73 -7.95 15.09 0.06
CA TYR A 73 -9.01 16.05 0.39
C TYR A 73 -9.14 16.31 1.89
N ARG A 74 -9.56 15.31 2.68
CA ARG A 74 -9.79 15.48 4.13
C ARG A 74 -8.56 15.16 4.97
N VAL A 75 -7.78 14.16 4.57
CA VAL A 75 -6.48 13.84 5.20
C VAL A 75 -5.45 14.94 4.93
N GLY A 76 -5.57 15.64 3.79
CA GLY A 76 -4.72 16.79 3.47
C GLY A 76 -3.30 16.42 3.05
N ALA A 77 -3.08 15.17 2.61
CA ALA A 77 -1.79 14.72 2.12
C ALA A 77 -1.46 15.27 0.72
N LYS A 78 -0.17 15.45 0.44
CA LYS A 78 0.34 15.85 -0.87
C LYS A 78 0.59 14.63 -1.73
N ILE A 79 -0.20 14.48 -2.78
CA ILE A 79 -0.08 13.35 -3.70
C ILE A 79 1.01 13.63 -4.73
N ILE A 80 2.05 12.81 -4.69
CA ILE A 80 3.22 12.90 -5.58
C ILE A 80 3.06 11.83 -6.64
N GLY A 81 2.58 12.24 -7.82
CA GLY A 81 2.36 11.35 -8.94
C GLY A 81 3.69 10.94 -9.60
N VAL A 82 3.93 9.63 -9.72
CA VAL A 82 5.11 9.08 -10.42
C VAL A 82 4.69 8.61 -11.80
N SER A 83 5.41 9.05 -12.84
CA SER A 83 5.19 8.63 -14.22
C SER A 83 6.41 7.83 -14.71
N PHE A 84 6.16 6.71 -15.35
CA PHE A 84 7.20 5.79 -15.83
C PHE A 84 7.60 6.03 -17.29
N GLY A 85 6.95 6.97 -17.99
CA GLY A 85 7.17 7.21 -19.42
C GLY A 85 6.89 5.94 -20.23
N GLU A 86 7.88 5.49 -20.99
CA GLU A 86 7.82 4.28 -21.82
C GLU A 86 8.17 2.99 -21.03
N THR A 87 8.60 3.11 -19.76
CA THR A 87 8.97 1.96 -18.93
C THR A 87 7.71 1.27 -18.41
N ASP A 88 7.66 -0.06 -18.52
CA ASP A 88 6.56 -0.86 -17.95
C ASP A 88 6.53 -0.72 -16.41
N PRO A 89 5.44 -0.26 -15.77
CA PRO A 89 5.36 -0.09 -14.31
C PRO A 89 5.48 -1.38 -13.49
N PHE A 90 5.49 -2.56 -14.14
CA PHE A 90 5.53 -3.87 -13.48
C PHE A 90 6.89 -4.58 -13.62
N VAL A 91 7.99 -3.84 -13.80
CA VAL A 91 9.36 -4.39 -13.78
C VAL A 91 10.17 -3.79 -12.62
N PRO A 92 11.17 -4.48 -12.05
CA PRO A 92 11.94 -4.01 -10.89
C PRO A 92 12.65 -2.67 -11.09
N GLU A 93 13.00 -2.32 -12.32
CA GLU A 93 13.69 -1.07 -12.68
C GLU A 93 12.87 0.18 -12.32
N THR A 94 11.54 0.04 -12.19
CA THR A 94 10.63 1.13 -11.84
C THR A 94 10.87 1.68 -10.43
N VAL A 95 11.39 0.85 -9.52
CA VAL A 95 11.76 1.25 -8.15
C VAL A 95 12.75 2.42 -8.16
N GLY A 96 13.68 2.45 -9.11
CA GLY A 96 14.62 3.57 -9.24
C GLY A 96 13.95 4.88 -9.69
N ILE A 97 12.86 4.79 -10.45
CA ILE A 97 12.04 5.95 -10.85
C ILE A 97 11.27 6.48 -9.63
N ASP A 98 10.70 5.57 -8.82
CA ASP A 98 10.02 5.94 -7.57
C ASP A 98 11.00 6.54 -6.53
N GLU A 99 12.21 5.99 -6.38
CA GLU A 99 13.25 6.56 -5.50
C GLU A 99 13.69 7.96 -5.95
N LYS A 100 13.80 8.17 -7.26
CA LYS A 100 14.08 9.51 -7.79
C LYS A 100 12.93 10.46 -7.46
N ALA A 101 11.68 10.05 -7.67
CA ALA A 101 10.52 10.86 -7.34
C ALA A 101 10.41 11.18 -5.84
N LEU A 102 10.79 10.21 -4.98
CA LEU A 102 10.93 10.40 -3.55
C LEU A 102 11.94 11.52 -3.23
N ALA A 103 13.15 11.42 -3.76
CA ALA A 103 14.22 12.39 -3.54
C ALA A 103 13.86 13.78 -4.07
N ASP A 104 13.26 13.86 -5.26
CA ASP A 104 12.82 15.11 -5.88
C ASP A 104 11.72 15.79 -5.06
N ALA A 105 10.79 15.03 -4.46
CA ALA A 105 9.76 15.55 -3.56
C ALA A 105 10.34 16.00 -2.21
N GLN A 106 11.33 15.29 -1.68
CA GLN A 106 11.98 15.64 -0.41
C GLN A 106 12.89 16.87 -0.53
N ARG A 107 13.46 17.15 -1.70
CA ARG A 107 14.35 18.31 -1.93
C ARG A 107 13.73 19.66 -1.54
N PRO A 108 12.48 20.00 -1.89
CA PRO A 108 11.81 21.21 -1.42
C PRO A 108 11.25 21.10 0.01
N GLY A 109 11.53 20.01 0.74
CA GLY A 109 11.12 19.83 2.13
C GLY A 109 9.79 19.10 2.33
N ILE A 110 9.23 18.42 1.31
CA ILE A 110 8.04 17.58 1.53
C ILE A 110 8.46 16.33 2.30
N ARG A 111 7.86 16.14 3.48
CA ARG A 111 8.02 14.90 4.25
C ARG A 111 7.17 13.80 3.63
N VAL A 112 7.75 13.02 2.74
CA VAL A 112 7.07 11.85 2.16
C VAL A 112 7.02 10.74 3.20
N LYS A 113 5.81 10.29 3.56
CA LYS A 113 5.61 9.25 4.59
C LYS A 113 5.11 7.94 4.04
N ALA A 114 4.43 7.91 2.90
CA ALA A 114 3.82 6.70 2.38
C ALA A 114 4.04 6.52 0.88
N PHE A 115 4.00 5.26 0.47
CA PHE A 115 3.96 4.83 -0.93
C PHE A 115 2.72 3.96 -1.12
N LEU A 116 1.82 4.38 -2.01
CA LEU A 116 0.54 3.70 -2.24
C LEU A 116 0.62 2.81 -3.49
N LEU A 117 0.53 1.50 -3.27
CA LEU A 117 0.41 0.49 -4.31
C LEU A 117 -1.01 -0.08 -4.36
N CYS A 118 -1.50 -0.34 -5.57
CA CYS A 118 -2.77 -1.02 -5.82
C CYS A 118 -2.48 -2.35 -6.53
N ASN A 119 -2.89 -3.49 -5.94
CA ASN A 119 -2.59 -4.82 -6.47
C ASN A 119 -3.80 -5.76 -6.32
N PRO A 120 -4.42 -6.27 -7.41
CA PRO A 120 -4.13 -5.95 -8.81
C PRO A 120 -4.29 -4.45 -9.09
N GLN A 121 -3.47 -3.93 -10.00
CA GLN A 121 -3.39 -2.51 -10.29
C GLN A 121 -4.64 -2.05 -11.04
N ASN A 122 -5.22 -0.93 -10.61
CA ASN A 122 -6.32 -0.26 -11.29
C ASN A 122 -5.77 1.03 -11.95
N PRO A 123 -5.92 1.24 -13.27
CA PRO A 123 -6.83 0.56 -14.20
C PRO A 123 -6.24 -0.58 -15.05
N LEU A 124 -4.99 -0.95 -14.87
CA LEU A 124 -4.28 -1.84 -15.80
C LEU A 124 -4.64 -3.32 -15.65
N GLY A 125 -5.29 -3.72 -14.55
CA GLY A 125 -5.72 -5.09 -14.28
C GLY A 125 -4.58 -6.09 -14.08
N ARG A 126 -3.34 -5.61 -13.90
CA ARG A 126 -2.13 -6.44 -13.76
C ARG A 126 -1.70 -6.48 -12.30
N SER A 127 -1.20 -7.63 -11.88
CA SER A 127 -0.59 -7.77 -10.56
C SER A 127 0.92 -7.54 -10.63
N TYR A 128 1.48 -6.93 -9.59
CA TYR A 128 2.92 -6.87 -9.42
C TYR A 128 3.47 -8.27 -9.16
N THR A 129 4.57 -8.63 -9.82
CA THR A 129 5.22 -9.91 -9.58
C THR A 129 5.94 -9.89 -8.23
N ARG A 130 6.32 -11.07 -7.73
CA ARG A 130 7.10 -11.19 -6.49
C ARG A 130 8.39 -10.38 -6.59
N GLU A 131 9.08 -10.48 -7.72
CA GLU A 131 10.36 -9.83 -7.96
C GLU A 131 10.24 -8.31 -7.81
N VAL A 132 9.16 -7.70 -8.33
CA VAL A 132 8.91 -6.26 -8.19
C VAL A 132 8.62 -5.87 -6.75
N LEU A 133 7.77 -6.64 -6.06
CA LEU A 133 7.45 -6.37 -4.65
C LEU A 133 8.66 -6.53 -3.73
N GLU A 134 9.55 -7.47 -4.02
CA GLU A 134 10.81 -7.63 -3.30
C GLU A 134 11.80 -6.50 -3.61
N ALA A 135 11.82 -5.99 -4.85
CA ALA A 135 12.60 -4.79 -5.19
C ALA A 135 12.13 -3.55 -4.39
N TYR A 136 10.82 -3.33 -4.25
CA TYR A 136 10.29 -2.26 -3.40
C TYR A 136 10.67 -2.42 -1.92
N LYS A 137 10.70 -3.66 -1.40
CA LYS A 137 11.14 -3.94 -0.03
C LYS A 137 12.64 -3.72 0.16
N ALA A 138 13.44 -3.97 -0.87
CA ALA A 138 14.90 -3.79 -0.85
C ALA A 138 15.34 -2.33 -1.08
N SER A 139 14.48 -1.49 -1.64
CA SER A 139 14.74 -0.05 -1.84
C SER A 139 15.08 0.65 -0.53
N VAL A 140 16.17 1.42 -0.52
CA VAL A 140 16.63 2.13 0.68
C VAL A 140 15.65 3.24 1.04
N GLY A 141 15.15 3.98 0.04
CA GLY A 141 14.21 5.07 0.26
C GLY A 141 12.81 4.58 0.62
N ILE A 142 12.25 3.69 -0.21
CA ILE A 142 10.84 3.30 -0.12
C ILE A 142 10.59 2.42 1.11
N SER A 143 11.51 1.52 1.47
CA SER A 143 11.34 0.63 2.65
C SER A 143 11.39 1.33 4.01
N GLN A 144 11.83 2.60 4.03
CA GLN A 144 11.89 3.43 5.24
C GLN A 144 10.64 4.28 5.44
N LEU A 145 9.77 4.37 4.44
CA LEU A 145 8.48 5.07 4.56
C LEU A 145 7.62 4.37 5.63
N LEU A 146 6.90 5.16 6.43
CA LEU A 146 6.09 4.76 7.59
C LEU A 146 6.87 4.19 8.81
N ARG A 147 8.18 4.42 8.91
CA ARG A 147 8.92 4.31 10.18
C ARG A 147 8.90 5.60 11.00
#